data_AF-A0A645FVE0-F1
#
_entry.id   AF-A0A645FVE0-F1
#
_cell.length_a   1.000
_cell.length_b   1.000
_cell.length_c   1.000
_cell.angle_alpha   90.00
_cell.angle_beta   90.00
_cell.angle_gamma   90.00
#
_symmetry.space_group_name_H-M   'P 1'
#
loop_
_entity.id
_entity.type
_entity.pdbx_description
1 polymer ?
#
loop_
_entity_poly.entity_id
_entity_poly.type
_entity_poly.pdbx_seq_one_letter_code
_entity_poly.pdbx_strand_id
1 'polypeptide(L)'
;MYKKILCMIAAFMLCTNIAFANPKQSINDVETISNSLNTIYLSVLQGKDVESIKKDIAFLQSELKREREEILHEIPNYEDKEKQKAIYYSLLSVLNHYQISILELEDYHKSKNQQSLMTAISELNHGDLMLDIIKAKL
;
A
#
# COMPACT_ATOMS: atom_id res chain seq x y z
N MET A 1 -22.90 -18.48 38.60
CA MET A 1 -22.45 -19.11 37.33
C MET A 1 -22.24 -18.13 36.18
N TYR A 2 -22.84 -16.92 36.19
CA TYR A 2 -22.64 -15.89 35.15
C TYR A 2 -21.20 -15.33 35.01
N LYS A 3 -20.45 -15.21 36.11
CA LYS A 3 -19.06 -14.68 36.07
C LYS A 3 -18.08 -15.54 35.25
N LYS A 4 -18.30 -16.87 35.18
CA LYS A 4 -17.43 -17.76 34.39
C LYS A 4 -17.67 -17.63 32.89
N ILE A 5 -18.91 -17.40 32.47
CA ILE A 5 -19.30 -17.22 31.06
C ILE A 5 -18.80 -15.86 30.53
N LEU A 6 -18.88 -14.80 31.34
CA LEU A 6 -18.41 -13.47 30.95
C LEU A 6 -16.89 -13.44 30.70
N CYS A 7 -16.09 -14.10 31.55
CA CYS A 7 -14.66 -14.25 31.32
C CYS A 7 -14.33 -15.10 30.09
N MET A 8 -15.14 -16.13 29.79
CA MET A 8 -14.93 -16.98 28.61
C MET A 8 -15.20 -16.21 27.31
N ILE A 9 -16.23 -15.36 27.29
CA ILE A 9 -16.56 -14.50 26.14
C ILE A 9 -15.52 -13.38 25.98
N ALA A 10 -15.05 -12.78 27.07
CA ALA A 10 -13.99 -11.77 27.02
C ALA A 10 -12.64 -12.37 26.57
N ALA A 11 -12.30 -13.57 27.04
CA ALA A 11 -11.12 -14.30 26.59
C ALA A 11 -11.25 -14.74 25.12
N PHE A 12 -12.44 -15.16 24.69
CA PHE A 12 -12.70 -15.47 23.28
C PHE A 12 -12.58 -14.22 22.40
N MET A 13 -13.12 -13.07 22.82
CA MET A 13 -12.96 -11.79 22.11
C MET A 13 -11.51 -11.29 22.09
N LEU A 14 -10.75 -11.48 23.18
CA LEU A 14 -9.32 -11.15 23.22
C LEU A 14 -8.51 -12.10 22.33
N CYS A 15 -8.84 -13.39 22.29
CA CYS A 15 -8.21 -14.36 21.40
C CYS A 15 -8.63 -14.19 19.92
N THR A 16 -9.81 -13.64 19.63
CA THR A 16 -10.24 -13.27 18.28
C THR A 16 -9.83 -11.85 17.88
N ASN A 17 -9.44 -10.97 18.81
CA ASN A 17 -8.71 -9.73 18.48
C ASN A 17 -7.21 -9.99 18.33
N ILE A 18 -6.72 -11.15 18.76
CA ILE A 18 -5.45 -11.77 18.30
C ILE A 18 -5.68 -12.52 16.97
N ALA A 19 -6.86 -12.41 16.33
CA ALA A 19 -7.04 -12.89 14.97
C ALA A 19 -6.35 -11.92 13.99
N PHE A 20 -5.06 -12.15 13.84
CA PHE A 20 -4.26 -11.84 12.65
C PHE A 20 -4.37 -10.40 12.15
N ALA A 21 -3.38 -9.57 12.48
CA ALA A 21 -2.90 -8.56 11.53
C ALA A 21 -2.44 -9.30 10.26
N ASN A 22 -3.40 -9.63 9.40
CA ASN A 22 -3.22 -10.51 8.26
C ASN A 22 -2.62 -9.70 7.12
N PRO A 23 -1.62 -10.20 6.37
CA PRO A 23 -1.18 -9.57 5.13
C PRO A 23 -2.30 -9.14 4.17
N LYS A 24 -3.49 -9.78 4.27
CA LYS A 24 -4.71 -9.35 3.57
C LYS A 24 -5.10 -7.89 3.80
N GLN A 25 -4.92 -7.35 5.01
CA GLN A 25 -5.27 -5.95 5.29
C GLN A 25 -4.31 -5.00 4.55
N SER A 26 -3.00 -5.18 4.75
CA SER A 26 -1.99 -4.39 4.02
C SER A 26 -2.12 -4.51 2.50
N ILE A 27 -2.56 -5.66 1.98
CA ILE A 27 -2.84 -5.79 0.54
C ILE A 27 -3.98 -4.88 0.08
N ASN A 28 -5.06 -4.79 0.85
CA ASN A 28 -6.18 -3.93 0.51
C ASN A 28 -5.78 -2.45 0.57
N ASP A 29 -4.95 -2.09 1.54
CA ASP A 29 -4.45 -0.72 1.70
C ASP A 29 -3.49 -0.35 0.55
N VAL A 30 -2.58 -1.25 0.18
CA VAL A 30 -1.70 -1.12 -1.00
C VAL A 30 -2.50 -1.04 -2.31
N GLU A 31 -3.58 -1.82 -2.46
CA GLU A 31 -4.49 -1.75 -3.61
C GLU A 31 -5.24 -0.41 -3.67
N THR A 32 -5.62 0.14 -2.50
CA THR A 32 -6.25 1.47 -2.43
C THR A 32 -5.29 2.57 -2.88
N ILE A 33 -4.00 2.46 -2.52
CA ILE A 33 -2.95 3.34 -3.01
C ILE A 33 -2.79 3.23 -4.54
N SER A 34 -2.73 2.01 -5.08
CA SER A 34 -2.66 1.77 -6.54
C SER A 34 -3.82 2.44 -7.29
N ASN A 35 -5.05 2.19 -6.85
CA ASN A 35 -6.25 2.77 -7.46
C ASN A 35 -6.24 4.30 -7.42
N SER A 36 -5.74 4.88 -6.33
CA SER A 36 -5.60 6.32 -6.17
C SER A 36 -4.55 6.89 -7.13
N LEU A 37 -3.39 6.23 -7.27
CA LEU A 37 -2.37 6.58 -8.27
C LEU A 37 -2.92 6.54 -9.69
N ASN A 38 -3.63 5.47 -10.04
CA ASN A 38 -4.25 5.33 -11.36
C ASN A 38 -5.24 6.48 -11.65
N THR A 39 -6.02 6.89 -10.65
CA THR A 39 -6.94 8.04 -10.76
C THR A 39 -6.21 9.36 -11.05
N ILE A 40 -5.04 9.56 -10.45
CA ILE A 40 -4.19 10.72 -10.75
C ILE A 40 -3.67 10.64 -12.17
N TYR A 41 -3.16 9.48 -12.63
CA TYR A 41 -2.68 9.33 -14.00
C TYR A 41 -3.77 9.58 -15.03
N LEU A 42 -4.99 9.09 -14.81
CA LEU A 42 -6.13 9.39 -15.66
C LEU A 42 -6.40 10.91 -15.72
N SER A 43 -6.30 11.60 -14.59
CA SER A 43 -6.44 13.06 -14.53
C SER A 43 -5.35 13.79 -15.32
N VAL A 44 -4.09 13.33 -15.22
CA VAL A 44 -2.95 13.88 -15.97
C VAL A 44 -3.13 13.66 -17.47
N LEU A 45 -3.53 12.45 -17.89
CA LEU A 45 -3.79 12.11 -19.29
C LEU A 45 -4.98 12.87 -19.89
N GLN A 46 -5.95 13.24 -19.07
CA GLN A 46 -7.05 14.13 -19.44
C GLN A 46 -6.64 15.61 -19.53
N GLY A 47 -5.37 15.93 -19.25
CA GLY A 47 -4.85 17.29 -19.31
C GLY A 47 -5.25 18.17 -18.12
N LYS A 48 -5.62 17.59 -16.97
CA LYS A 48 -5.83 18.38 -15.76
C LYS A 48 -4.53 19.04 -15.31
N ASP A 49 -4.64 20.26 -14.81
CA ASP A 49 -3.49 21.05 -14.36
C ASP A 49 -2.86 20.47 -13.08
N VAL A 50 -1.54 20.60 -12.93
CA VAL A 50 -0.79 20.06 -11.79
C VAL A 50 -1.27 20.62 -10.45
N GLU A 51 -1.65 21.91 -10.39
CA GLU A 51 -2.13 22.49 -9.13
C GLU A 51 -3.48 21.90 -8.71
N SER A 52 -4.24 21.33 -9.64
CA SER A 52 -5.49 20.63 -9.34
C SER A 52 -5.30 19.26 -8.70
N ILE A 53 -4.16 18.60 -8.94
CA ILE A 53 -3.86 17.24 -8.45
C ILE A 53 -2.78 17.20 -7.35
N LYS A 54 -2.16 18.34 -7.04
CA LYS A 54 -1.10 18.46 -6.03
C LYS A 54 -1.51 18.01 -4.63
N LYS A 55 -2.76 18.28 -4.23
CA LYS A 55 -3.32 17.80 -2.96
C LYS A 55 -3.44 16.28 -2.94
N ASP A 56 -3.84 15.69 -4.06
CA ASP A 56 -4.00 14.24 -4.20
C ASP A 56 -2.64 13.53 -4.14
N ILE A 57 -1.61 14.12 -4.77
CA ILE A 57 -0.23 13.63 -4.67
C ILE A 57 0.27 13.68 -3.22
N ALA A 58 0.08 14.82 -2.53
CA ALA A 58 0.49 14.96 -1.13
C ALA A 58 -0.24 13.97 -0.20
N PHE A 59 -1.53 13.77 -0.44
CA PHE A 59 -2.32 12.77 0.28
C PHE A 59 -1.75 11.35 0.03
N LEU A 60 -1.48 10.97 -1.21
CA LEU A 60 -0.90 9.66 -1.53
C LEU A 60 0.48 9.45 -0.91
N GLN A 61 1.32 10.47 -0.87
CA GLN A 61 2.61 10.38 -0.18
C GLN A 61 2.43 10.11 1.32
N SER A 62 1.41 10.70 1.95
CA SER A 62 1.10 10.41 3.36
C SER A 62 0.58 8.99 3.57
N GLU A 63 -0.29 8.48 2.69
CA GLU A 63 -0.78 7.11 2.75
C GLU A 63 0.33 6.08 2.50
N LEU A 64 1.21 6.31 1.51
CA LEU A 64 2.39 5.48 1.27
C LEU A 64 3.30 5.40 2.50
N LYS A 65 3.50 6.53 3.18
CA LYS A 65 4.32 6.58 4.39
C LYS A 65 3.65 5.81 5.53
N ARG A 66 2.35 6.04 5.75
CA ARG A 66 1.56 5.34 6.77
C ARG A 66 1.63 3.83 6.56
N GLU A 67 1.32 3.35 5.36
CA GLU A 67 1.33 1.91 5.05
C GLU A 67 2.71 1.29 5.21
N ARG A 68 3.77 2.02 4.81
CA ARG A 68 5.15 1.57 5.02
C ARG A 68 5.48 1.40 6.51
N GLU A 69 5.07 2.35 7.35
CA GLU A 69 5.27 2.29 8.80
C GLU A 69 4.49 1.12 9.43
N GLU A 70 3.25 0.90 9.00
CA GLU A 70 2.40 -0.22 9.45
C GLU A 70 3.02 -1.57 9.06
N ILE A 71 3.44 -1.76 7.81
CA ILE A 71 4.10 -2.99 7.37
C ILE A 71 5.40 -3.23 8.15
N LEU A 72 6.23 -2.20 8.35
CA LEU A 72 7.47 -2.32 9.13
C LEU A 72 7.20 -2.69 10.60
N HIS A 73 6.10 -2.20 11.16
CA HIS A 73 5.67 -2.54 12.52
C HIS A 73 5.19 -3.99 12.63
N GLU A 74 4.60 -4.55 11.58
CA GLU A 74 4.10 -5.94 11.57
C GLU A 74 5.19 -6.99 11.40
N ILE A 75 6.27 -6.70 10.66
CA ILE A 75 7.34 -7.68 10.37
C ILE A 75 7.88 -8.42 11.62
N PRO A 76 8.19 -7.74 12.75
CA PRO A 76 8.65 -8.41 13.97
C PRO A 76 7.64 -9.41 14.57
N ASN A 77 6.34 -9.24 14.32
CA ASN A 77 5.29 -10.15 14.82
C ASN A 77 5.31 -11.53 14.12
N TYR A 78 6.16 -11.68 13.10
CA TYR A 78 6.27 -12.86 12.24
C TYR A 78 7.68 -13.47 12.22
N GLU A 79 8.46 -13.32 13.31
CA GLU A 79 9.86 -13.77 13.39
C GLU A 79 10.07 -15.23 12.95
N ASP A 80 9.22 -16.15 13.40
CA ASP A 80 9.28 -17.59 13.02
C ASP A 80 8.44 -17.97 11.79
N LYS A 81 7.86 -16.98 11.10
CA LYS A 81 6.88 -17.17 10.01
C LYS A 81 7.41 -16.62 8.69
N GLU A 82 8.42 -17.28 8.15
CA GLU A 82 9.15 -16.88 6.94
C GLU A 82 8.24 -16.55 5.74
N LYS A 83 7.17 -17.33 5.50
CA LYS A 83 6.24 -17.07 4.40
C LYS A 83 5.54 -15.71 4.54
N GLN A 84 5.06 -15.37 5.73
CA GLN A 84 4.37 -14.11 6.02
C GLN A 84 5.34 -12.93 5.97
N LYS A 85 6.54 -13.11 6.52
CA LYS A 85 7.60 -12.11 6.48
C LYS A 85 8.00 -11.77 5.03
N ALA A 86 8.14 -12.79 4.18
CA ALA A 86 8.41 -12.60 2.75
C ALA A 86 7.30 -11.82 2.03
N ILE A 87 6.03 -12.02 2.41
CA ILE A 87 4.90 -11.24 1.88
C ILE A 87 5.05 -9.77 2.27
N TYR A 88 5.32 -9.45 3.54
CA TYR A 88 5.52 -8.07 3.97
C TYR A 88 6.70 -7.39 3.26
N TYR A 89 7.84 -8.07 3.10
CA TYR A 89 8.95 -7.51 2.31
C TYR A 89 8.57 -7.28 0.85
N SER A 90 7.76 -8.18 0.26
CA SER A 90 7.27 -8.01 -1.10
C SER A 90 6.35 -6.78 -1.21
N LEU A 91 5.48 -6.55 -0.22
CA LEU A 91 4.63 -5.35 -0.16
C LEU A 91 5.46 -4.06 -0.01
N LEU A 92 6.55 -4.07 0.76
CA LEU A 92 7.48 -2.92 0.82
C LEU A 92 8.10 -2.63 -0.55
N SER A 93 8.38 -3.67 -1.35
CA SER A 93 8.87 -3.50 -2.73
C SER A 93 7.81 -2.86 -3.62
N VAL A 94 6.55 -3.26 -3.50
CA VAL A 94 5.42 -2.63 -4.22
C VAL A 94 5.33 -1.14 -3.85
N LEU A 95 5.38 -0.81 -2.55
CA LEU A 95 5.37 0.58 -2.08
C LEU A 95 6.56 1.41 -2.60
N ASN A 96 7.71 0.79 -2.85
CA ASN A 96 8.85 1.48 -3.45
C ASN A 96 8.58 1.82 -4.92
N HIS A 97 8.00 0.90 -5.70
CA HIS A 97 7.59 1.19 -7.08
C HIS A 97 6.59 2.35 -7.14
N TYR A 98 5.58 2.34 -6.26
CA TYR A 98 4.62 3.44 -6.15
C TYR A 98 5.28 4.77 -5.72
N GLN A 99 6.26 4.73 -4.83
CA GLN A 99 7.01 5.92 -4.45
C GLN A 99 7.83 6.50 -5.62
N ILE A 100 8.50 5.65 -6.40
CA ILE A 100 9.24 6.07 -7.60
C ILE A 100 8.27 6.65 -8.63
N SER A 101 7.14 5.98 -8.84
CA SER A 101 6.05 6.42 -9.71
C SER A 101 5.63 7.88 -9.39
N ILE A 102 5.40 8.20 -8.11
CA ILE A 102 5.08 9.58 -7.70
C ILE A 102 6.21 10.57 -7.98
N LEU A 103 7.46 10.20 -7.68
CA LEU A 103 8.62 11.09 -7.88
C LEU A 103 8.81 11.44 -9.36
N GLU A 104 8.65 10.47 -10.25
CA GLU A 104 8.72 10.64 -11.70
C GLU A 104 7.56 11.50 -12.23
N LEU A 105 6.36 11.35 -11.66
CA LEU A 105 5.23 12.22 -11.97
C LEU A 105 5.49 13.67 -11.55
N GLU A 106 6.05 13.90 -10.37
CA GLU A 106 6.45 15.22 -9.93
C GLU A 106 7.53 15.83 -10.84
N ASP A 107 8.50 15.02 -11.28
CA ASP A 107 9.53 15.46 -12.24
C ASP A 107 8.92 15.84 -13.59
N TYR A 108 8.00 15.02 -14.12
CA TYR A 108 7.24 15.36 -15.33
C TYR A 108 6.59 16.74 -15.23
N HIS A 109 5.95 17.06 -14.10
CA HIS A 109 5.31 18.37 -13.94
C HIS A 109 6.30 19.54 -13.81
N LYS A 110 7.50 19.30 -13.25
CA LYS A 110 8.55 20.32 -13.13
C LYS A 110 9.24 20.59 -14.46
N SER A 111 9.56 19.54 -15.22
CA SER A 111 10.42 19.60 -16.40
C SER A 111 9.67 19.49 -17.73
N LYS A 112 8.39 19.09 -17.71
CA LYS A 112 7.59 18.67 -18.88
C LYS A 112 8.23 17.53 -19.69
N ASN A 113 9.08 16.75 -19.05
CA ASN A 113 9.77 15.62 -19.66
C ASN A 113 8.83 14.41 -19.81
N GLN A 114 8.43 14.10 -21.03
CA GLN A 114 7.55 12.96 -21.33
C GLN A 114 8.14 11.62 -20.91
N GLN A 115 9.47 11.50 -20.88
CA GLN A 115 10.13 10.29 -20.39
C GLN A 115 9.80 10.04 -18.91
N SER A 116 9.77 11.08 -18.08
CA SER A 116 9.43 10.96 -16.66
C SER A 116 7.99 10.48 -16.49
N LEU A 117 7.04 10.97 -17.31
CA LEU A 117 5.66 10.47 -17.29
C LEU A 117 5.57 8.99 -17.68
N MET A 118 6.32 8.57 -18.71
CA MET A 118 6.39 7.16 -19.10
C MET A 118 6.97 6.28 -17.99
N THR A 119 8.05 6.71 -17.36
CA THR A 119 8.67 6.01 -16.23
C THR A 119 7.68 5.92 -15.06
N ALA A 120 7.00 7.01 -14.75
CA ALA A 120 6.01 7.09 -13.67
C ALA A 120 4.90 6.03 -13.84
N ILE A 121 4.33 5.92 -15.04
CA ILE A 121 3.30 4.92 -15.39
C ILE A 121 3.90 3.50 -15.37
N SER A 122 5.12 3.32 -15.89
CA SER A 122 5.79 2.02 -15.89
C SER A 122 6.01 1.48 -14.47
N GLU A 123 6.39 2.34 -13.54
CA GLU A 123 6.61 1.97 -12.15
C GLU A 123 5.31 1.60 -11.43
N LEU A 124 4.21 2.32 -11.70
CA LEU A 124 2.89 1.91 -11.22
C LEU A 124 2.55 0.49 -11.71
N ASN A 125 2.69 0.23 -13.01
CA ASN A 125 2.38 -1.07 -13.59
C ASN A 125 3.27 -2.20 -13.04
N HIS A 126 4.56 -1.94 -12.80
CA HIS A 126 5.44 -2.90 -12.15
C HIS A 126 5.00 -3.21 -10.72
N GLY A 127 4.63 -2.19 -9.95
CA GLY A 127 4.08 -2.36 -8.61
C GLY A 127 2.80 -3.20 -8.61
N ASP A 128 1.88 -2.92 -9.54
CA ASP A 128 0.60 -3.65 -9.68
C ASP A 128 0.80 -5.12 -10.07
N LEU A 129 1.71 -5.39 -11.01
CA LEU A 129 2.07 -6.76 -11.39
C LEU A 129 2.60 -7.54 -10.18
N MET A 130 3.45 -6.91 -9.36
CA MET A 130 3.97 -7.53 -8.15
C MET A 130 2.87 -7.76 -7.11
N LEU A 131 1.96 -6.80 -6.93
CA LEU A 131 0.81 -6.92 -6.03
C LEU A 131 -0.09 -8.09 -6.41
N ASP A 132 -0.39 -8.26 -7.70
CA ASP A 132 -1.19 -9.38 -8.21
C ASP A 132 -0.53 -10.74 -7.95
N ILE A 133 0.79 -10.83 -8.11
CA ILE A 133 1.56 -12.04 -7.77
C ILE A 133 1.48 -12.35 -6.27
N ILE A 134 1.55 -11.32 -5.42
CA ILE A 134 1.42 -11.49 -3.96
C ILE A 134 0.02 -11.98 -3.61
N LYS A 135 -1.03 -11.35 -4.18
CA LYS A 135 -2.43 -11.73 -4.02
C LYS A 135 -2.68 -13.20 -4.39
N ALA A 136 -2.13 -13.65 -5.50
CA ALA A 136 -2.30 -15.03 -5.99
C ALA A 136 -1.67 -16.11 -5.09
N LYS A 137 -0.78 -15.73 -4.17
CA LYS A 137 -0.04 -16.66 -3.27
C LYS A 137 -0.63 -16.79 -1.86
N LEU A 138 -1.69 -16.03 -1.58
CA LEU A 138 -2.41 -15.98 -0.30
C LEU A 138 -3.71 -16.79 -0.34
#